data_AF-A0A506X801-F1
#
_entry.id   AF-A0A506X801-F1
#
_cell.length_a   1.000
_cell.length_b   1.000
_cell.length_c   1.000
_cell.angle_alpha   90.00
_cell.angle_beta   90.00
_cell.angle_gamma   90.00
#
_symmetry.space_group_name_H-M   'P 1'
#
loop_
_entity.id
_entity.type
_entity.pdbx_description
1 polymer ?
#
loop_
_entity_poly.entity_id
_entity_poly.type
_entity_poly.pdbx_seq_one_letter_code
_entity_poly.pdbx_strand_id
1 'polypeptide(L)' 'VLDLDPGEGAGLPECVEVAKLVREILQDIGLDPMPVTSGSKGIHLYAALDGTQSSDQVSAIAHELARSLEADHPDLVVSD' A
#
# COMPACT_ATOMS: atom_id res chain seq x y z
N VAL A 1 -7.07 -0.03 4.69
CA VAL A 1 -5.65 -0.01 5.13
C VAL A 1 -4.84 -0.77 4.10
N LEU A 2 -3.65 -0.31 3.77
CA LEU A 2 -2.66 -1.07 3.03
C LEU A 2 -1.52 -1.40 4.00
N ASP A 3 -1.13 -2.66 4.06
CA ASP A 3 -0.09 -3.15 4.95
C ASP A 3 1.17 -3.44 4.13
N LEU A 4 2.28 -2.76 4.46
CA LEU A 4 3.55 -2.88 3.76
C LEU A 4 4.54 -3.56 4.70
N ASP A 5 4.73 -4.86 4.49
CA ASP A 5 5.67 -5.67 5.25
C ASP A 5 6.95 -5.94 4.43
N PRO A 6 8.13 -5.87 5.06
CA PRO A 6 9.36 -6.23 4.39
C PRO A 6 9.46 -7.74 4.20
N GLY A 7 9.72 -8.17 2.96
CA GLY A 7 10.10 -9.55 2.63
C GLY A 7 11.51 -9.92 3.13
N GLU A 8 11.95 -11.14 2.81
CA GLU A 8 13.30 -11.59 3.16
C GLU A 8 14.36 -10.69 2.50
N GLY A 9 15.28 -10.15 3.32
CA GLY A 9 16.32 -9.23 2.85
C GLY A 9 15.90 -7.76 2.74
N ALA A 10 14.61 -7.45 2.83
CA ALA A 10 14.10 -6.08 2.89
C ALA A 10 13.93 -5.61 4.34
N GLY A 11 13.81 -4.30 4.53
CA GLY A 11 13.51 -3.68 5.81
C GLY A 11 12.62 -2.45 5.67
N LEU A 12 12.57 -1.67 6.74
CA LEU A 12 11.78 -0.43 6.76
C LEU A 12 12.11 0.56 5.63
N PRO A 13 13.37 0.71 5.15
CA PRO A 13 13.68 1.60 4.02
C PRO A 13 12.90 1.24 2.75
N GLU A 14 12.84 -0.05 2.39
CA GLU A 14 12.09 -0.52 1.23
C GLU A 14 10.59 -0.30 1.44
N CYS A 15 10.06 -0.54 2.64
CA CYS A 15 8.67 -0.20 2.96
C CYS A 15 8.38 1.30 2.81
N VAL A 16 9.32 2.18 3.17
CA VAL A 16 9.18 3.64 2.97
C VAL A 16 9.15 4.00 1.47
N GLU A 17 9.96 3.33 0.66
CA GLU A 17 9.97 3.53 -0.79
C GLU A 17 8.61 3.13 -1.40
N VAL A 18 8.14 1.93 -1.10
CA VAL A 18 6.80 1.46 -1.53
C VAL A 18 5.69 2.38 -1.00
N ALA A 19 5.80 2.85 0.25
CA ALA A 19 4.80 3.75 0.83
C ALA A 19 4.67 5.07 0.07
N LYS A 20 5.77 5.59 -0.50
CA LYS A 20 5.75 6.81 -1.32
C LYS A 20 5.07 6.56 -2.67
N LEU A 21 5.39 5.43 -3.33
CA LEU A 21 4.75 5.04 -4.59
C LEU A 21 3.24 4.88 -4.42
N VAL A 22 2.82 4.14 -3.39
CA VAL A 22 1.41 3.95 -3.05
C VAL A 22 0.73 5.30 -2.77
N ARG A 23 1.41 6.22 -2.05
CA ARG A 23 0.86 7.54 -1.75
C ARG A 23 0.59 8.36 -3.00
N GLU A 24 1.50 8.36 -3.96
CA GLU A 24 1.32 9.08 -5.23
C GLU A 24 0.08 8.55 -5.97
N ILE A 25 -0.05 7.22 -6.12
CA ILE A 25 -1.19 6.59 -6.79
C ILE A 25 -2.51 6.90 -6.08
N LEU A 26 -2.53 6.82 -4.75
CA LEU A 26 -3.75 7.11 -3.98
C LEU A 26 -4.15 8.60 -4.09
N GLN A 27 -3.18 9.51 -4.11
CA GLN A 27 -3.45 10.94 -4.28
C GLN A 27 -4.03 11.26 -5.66
N ASP A 28 -3.60 10.57 -6.71
CA ASP A 28 -4.15 10.73 -8.08
C ASP A 28 -5.63 10.33 -8.17
N ILE A 29 -6.09 9.41 -7.32
CA ILE A 29 -7.51 9.01 -7.23
C ILE A 29 -8.28 9.75 -6.14
N GLY A 30 -7.70 10.80 -5.56
CA GLY A 30 -8.34 11.69 -4.58
C GLY A 30 -8.34 11.17 -3.14
N LEU A 31 -7.48 10.20 -2.83
CA LEU A 31 -7.29 9.68 -1.47
C LEU A 31 -5.99 10.23 -0.87
N ASP A 32 -6.01 10.68 0.38
CA ASP A 32 -4.80 11.14 1.08
C ASP A 32 -4.40 10.15 2.17
N PRO A 33 -3.45 9.23 1.90
CA PRO A 33 -3.07 8.21 2.86
C PRO A 33 -2.09 8.74 3.92
N MET A 34 -2.33 8.35 5.17
CA MET A 34 -1.48 8.64 6.32
C MET A 34 -0.63 7.41 6.68
N PRO A 35 0.71 7.55 6.75
CA PRO A 35 1.60 6.46 7.16
C PRO A 35 1.64 6.31 8.68
N VAL A 36 1.63 5.05 9.12
CA VAL A 36 1.76 4.66 10.52
C VAL A 36 2.75 3.50 10.58
N THR A 37 3.81 3.61 11.38
CA THR A 37 4.71 2.47 11.64
C THR A 37 3.92 1.35 12.33
N SER A 38 4.03 0.11 11.85
CA SER A 38 3.20 -1.00 12.38
C SER A 38 3.55 -1.40 13.81
N GLY A 39 4.67 -0.91 14.36
CA GLY A 39 5.21 -1.32 15.66
C GLY A 39 6.00 -2.63 15.62
N SER A 40 6.10 -3.25 14.43
CA SER A 40 6.91 -4.42 14.15
C SER A 40 8.00 -4.07 13.12
N LYS A 41 7.81 -4.42 11.84
CA LYS A 41 8.82 -4.26 10.79
C LYS A 41 8.40 -3.35 9.64
N GLY A 42 7.11 -3.08 9.50
CA GLY A 42 6.51 -2.47 8.31
C GLY A 42 5.81 -1.13 8.55
N ILE A 43 5.03 -0.71 7.54
CA ILE A 43 4.26 0.53 7.52
C ILE A 43 2.82 0.22 7.10
N HIS A 44 1.85 0.73 7.85
CA HIS A 44 0.46 0.79 7.41
C HIS A 44 0.17 2.13 6.76
N LEU A 45 -0.58 2.12 5.66
CA LEU A 45 -1.17 3.32 5.06
C LEU A 45 -2.68 3.31 5.27
N TYR A 46 -3.19 4.42 5.82
CA TYR A 46 -4.62 4.63 6.04
C TYR A 46 -5.13 5.80 5.20
N ALA A 47 -6.06 5.53 4.28
CA ALA A 47 -6.82 6.55 3.59
C ALA A 47 -8.27 6.54 4.08
N ALA A 48 -8.86 7.72 4.26
CA ALA A 48 -10.27 7.86 4.57
C ALA A 48 -11.12 7.58 3.33
N LEU A 49 -12.21 6.84 3.52
CA LEU A 49 -13.20 6.58 2.48
C LEU A 49 -14.52 7.26 2.85
N ASP A 50 -15.33 7.60 1.84
CA ASP A 50 -16.63 8.25 2.02
C ASP A 50 -17.75 7.30 2.51
N GLY A 51 -17.45 6.00 2.61
CA GLY A 51 -18.36 4.97 3.09
C GLY A 51 -19.38 4.49 2.05
N THR A 52 -19.21 4.84 0.78
CA THR A 52 -20.13 4.41 -0.29
C THR A 52 -19.80 3.03 -0.86
N GLN A 53 -18.57 2.54 -0.67
CA GLN A 53 -18.14 1.21 -1.11
C GLN A 53 -18.25 0.16 0.01
N SER A 54 -18.52 -1.09 -0.38
CA SER A 54 -18.43 -2.24 0.55
C SER A 54 -16.97 -2.61 0.83
N SER A 55 -16.73 -3.36 1.91
CA SER A 55 -15.39 -3.89 2.22
C SER A 55 -14.81 -4.69 1.05
N ASP A 56 -15.63 -5.48 0.37
CA ASP A 56 -15.18 -6.35 -0.72
C ASP A 56 -14.74 -5.54 -1.94
N GLN A 57 -15.44 -4.44 -2.24
CA GLN A 57 -15.05 -3.52 -3.31
C GLN A 57 -13.73 -2.83 -2.97
N VAL A 58 -13.56 -2.37 -1.74
CA VAL A 58 -12.33 -1.74 -1.28
C VAL A 58 -11.15 -2.71 -1.30
N SER A 59 -11.36 -3.95 -0.84
CA SER A 59 -10.34 -5.01 -0.88
C SER A 59 -9.94 -5.38 -2.30
N ALA A 60 -10.90 -5.45 -3.23
CA ALA A 60 -10.61 -5.71 -4.65
C ALA A 60 -9.74 -4.60 -5.27
N ILE A 61 -10.05 -3.33 -4.99
CA ILE A 61 -9.25 -2.18 -5.45
C ILE A 61 -7.84 -2.23 -4.84
N ALA A 62 -7.73 -2.51 -3.54
CA ALA A 62 -6.44 -2.62 -2.87
C ALA A 62 -5.57 -3.75 -3.46
N HIS A 63 -6.18 -4.88 -3.79
CA HIS A 63 -5.48 -6.00 -4.41
C HIS A 63 -5.01 -5.69 -5.83
N GLU A 64 -5.86 -5.05 -6.67
CA GLU A 64 -5.45 -4.62 -8.00
C GLU A 64 -4.34 -3.56 -7.96
N LEU A 65 -4.37 -2.64 -6.98
CA LEU A 65 -3.28 -1.71 -6.72
C LEU A 65 -1.97 -2.45 -6.40
N ALA A 66 -2.01 -3.46 -5.54
CA ALA A 66 -0.84 -4.26 -5.19
C ALA A 66 -0.27 -4.98 -6.43
N ARG A 67 -1.13 -5.58 -7.25
CA ARG A 67 -0.72 -6.26 -8.50
C ARG A 67 -0.12 -5.29 -9.52
N SER A 68 -0.67 -4.08 -9.63
CA SER A 68 -0.10 -3.04 -10.50
C SER A 68 1.28 -2.62 -10.03
N LEU A 69 1.47 -2.42 -8.72
CA LEU A 69 2.76 -2.06 -8.13
C LEU A 69 3.81 -3.15 -8.32
N GLU A 70 3.44 -4.42 -8.16
CA GLU A 70 4.33 -5.55 -8.47
C GLU A 70 4.70 -5.59 -9.96
N ALA A 71 3.75 -5.34 -10.87
CA ALA A 71 4.02 -5.33 -12.30
C ALA A 71 4.99 -4.20 -12.70
N ASP A 72 4.87 -3.02 -12.09
CA ASP A 72 5.71 -1.85 -12.38
C ASP A 72 7.07 -1.93 -11.65
N HIS A 73 7.13 -2.58 -10.48
CA HIS A 73 8.30 -2.67 -9.61
C HIS A 73 8.55 -4.12 -9.11
N PRO A 74 8.81 -5.08 -10.00
CA PRO A 74 8.89 -6.51 -9.64
C PRO A 74 10.07 -6.86 -8.73
N ASP A 75 11.12 -6.04 -8.70
CA ASP A 75 12.27 -6.22 -7.82
C ASP A 75 12.05 -5.65 -6.41
N LEU A 76 10.94 -4.91 -6.19
CA LEU A 76 10.66 -4.17 -4.95
C LEU A 76 9.36 -4.63 -4.27
N VAL A 77 8.36 -5.05 -5.03
CA VAL A 77 7.01 -5.36 -4.53
C VAL A 77 6.60 -6.76 -4.95
N VAL A 78 5.96 -7.48 -4.03
CA VAL A 78 5.22 -8.73 -4.30
C VAL A 78 3.78 -8.56 -3.79
N SER A 79 2.79 -9.12 -4.48
CA SER A 79 1.36 -8.90 -4.16
C SER A 79 0.56 -10.14 -3.73
N ASP A 80 1.25 -11.27 -3.56
CA ASP A 80 0.69 -12.58 -3.20
C ASP A 80 0.36 -12.75 -1.70
#